data_AF-A0A7S3M4U0-F1
#
_entry.id   AF-A0A7S3M4U0-F1
#
_cell.length_a   1.000
_cell.length_b   1.000
_cell.length_c   1.000
_cell.angle_alpha   90.00
_cell.angle_beta   90.00
_cell.angle_gamma   90.00
#
_symmetry.space_group_name_H-M   'P 1'
#
loop_
_entity.id
_entity.type
_entity.pdbx_description
1 polymer ?
#
loop_
_entity_poly.entity_id
_entity_poly.type
_entity_poly.pdbx_seq_one_letter_code
_entity_poly.pdbx_strand_id
1 'polypeptide(L)'
;KAGVPVAEYSFPPNKIANIQSQLERVIEKNYHLHRSSRDAYRSYMHAYAAHSHKDCFDVHKLDLAQVAKSFGFAAPPKVELNLKHTPRNKKGTKGVKGKIGAETTGH
;
A
#
# COMPACT_ATOMS: atom_id res chain seq x y z
N LYS A 1 -22.82 -9.58 15.19
CA LYS A 1 -22.90 -8.19 14.69
C LYS A 1 -22.48 -7.28 15.83
N ALA A 2 -21.27 -6.73 15.80
CA ALA A 2 -20.83 -5.79 16.81
C ALA A 2 -21.25 -4.38 16.38
N GLY A 3 -22.28 -3.83 17.02
CA GLY A 3 -22.77 -2.48 16.78
C GLY A 3 -22.02 -1.50 17.68
N VAL A 4 -20.81 -1.12 17.28
CA VAL A 4 -20.07 -0.05 17.95
C VAL A 4 -20.66 1.28 17.48
N PRO A 5 -21.18 2.14 18.37
CA PRO A 5 -21.65 3.46 17.97
C PRO A 5 -20.48 4.29 17.43
N VAL A 6 -20.60 4.76 16.20
CA VAL A 6 -19.59 5.62 15.55
C VAL A 6 -20.04 7.06 15.75
N ALA A 7 -19.26 7.84 16.47
CA ALA A 7 -19.43 9.29 16.51
C ALA A 7 -18.71 9.89 15.30
N GLU A 8 -19.44 10.62 14.46
CA GLU A 8 -18.86 11.30 13.30
C GLU A 8 -18.08 12.53 13.78
N TYR A 9 -16.78 12.55 13.53
CA TYR A 9 -15.94 13.68 13.89
C TYR A 9 -15.88 14.67 12.73
N SER A 10 -16.40 15.88 12.92
CA SER A 10 -16.37 16.95 11.92
C SER A 10 -15.30 17.98 12.25
N PHE A 11 -14.37 18.19 11.34
CA PHE A 11 -13.34 19.23 11.46
C PHE A 11 -13.92 20.58 11.01
N PRO A 12 -13.88 21.63 11.85
CA PRO A 12 -14.32 22.96 11.44
C PRO A 12 -13.39 23.49 10.33
N PRO A 13 -13.93 23.92 9.17
CA PRO A 13 -13.12 24.32 8.01
C PRO A 13 -12.21 25.52 8.31
N ASN A 14 -12.64 26.40 9.23
CA ASN A 14 -11.86 27.57 9.66
C ASN A 14 -10.56 27.20 10.40
N LYS A 15 -10.37 25.93 10.79
CA LYS A 15 -9.13 25.45 11.42
C LYS A 15 -8.19 24.74 10.45
N ILE A 16 -8.58 24.60 9.18
CA ILE A 16 -7.77 23.95 8.15
C ILE A 16 -6.95 25.02 7.43
N ALA A 17 -5.67 25.13 7.79
CA ALA A 17 -4.76 26.03 7.09
C ALA A 17 -4.48 25.50 5.67
N ASN A 18 -4.54 26.39 4.68
CA ASN A 18 -4.18 26.05 3.30
C ASN A 18 -2.65 26.07 3.11
N ILE A 19 -2.01 24.97 3.53
CA ILE A 19 -0.54 24.83 3.52
C ILE A 19 0.00 24.07 2.32
N GLN A 20 -0.86 23.67 1.37
CA GLN A 20 -0.47 22.75 0.30
C GLN A 20 0.73 23.27 -0.50
N SER A 21 0.65 24.51 -1.01
CA SER A 21 1.73 25.11 -1.80
C SER A 21 3.01 25.33 -1.02
N GLN A 22 2.92 25.54 0.30
CA GLN A 22 4.09 25.69 1.16
C GLN A 22 4.78 24.35 1.38
N LEU A 23 4.00 23.28 1.64
CA LEU A 23 4.50 21.92 1.78
C LEU A 23 5.20 21.48 0.49
N GLU A 24 4.55 21.64 -0.66
CA GLU A 24 5.10 21.29 -1.97
C GLU A 24 6.43 22.01 -2.23
N ARG A 25 6.50 23.31 -1.93
CA ARG A 25 7.72 24.10 -2.09
C ARG A 25 8.86 23.63 -1.18
N VAL A 26 8.57 23.22 0.06
CA VAL A 26 9.59 22.74 1.01
C VAL A 26 10.12 21.38 0.56
N ILE A 27 9.23 20.47 0.15
CA ILE A 27 9.61 19.15 -0.33
C ILE A 27 10.39 19.26 -1.64
N GLU A 28 9.99 20.12 -2.58
CA GLU A 28 10.69 20.30 -3.87
C GLU A 28 12.11 20.88 -3.69
N LYS A 29 12.26 21.92 -2.85
CA LYS A 29 13.55 22.62 -2.72
C LYS A 29 14.59 21.87 -1.89
N ASN A 30 14.16 21.03 -0.95
CA ASN A 30 15.07 20.32 -0.08
C ASN A 30 15.35 18.91 -0.62
N TYR A 31 16.59 18.67 -1.05
CA TYR A 31 17.00 17.37 -1.61
C TYR A 31 16.70 16.17 -0.69
N HIS A 32 16.98 16.29 0.61
CA HIS A 32 16.79 15.19 1.55
C HIS A 32 15.31 14.90 1.80
N LEU A 33 14.50 15.95 1.96
CA LEU A 33 13.05 15.81 2.12
C LEU A 33 12.42 15.27 0.83
N HIS A 34 12.80 15.80 -0.33
CA HIS A 34 12.35 15.31 -1.63
C HIS A 34 12.62 13.81 -1.79
N ARG A 35 13.86 13.39 -1.50
CA ARG A 35 14.27 11.98 -1.57
C ARG A 35 13.52 11.11 -0.57
N SER A 36 13.37 11.57 0.66
CA SER A 36 12.65 10.86 1.73
C SER A 36 11.16 10.70 1.39
N SER A 37 10.50 11.77 0.94
CA SER A 37 9.10 11.73 0.50
C SER A 37 8.88 10.75 -0.65
N ARG A 38 9.85 10.65 -1.59
CA ARG A 38 9.75 9.70 -2.71
C ARG A 38 9.83 8.26 -2.24
N ASP A 39 10.72 7.98 -1.28
CA ASP A 39 10.86 6.68 -0.67
C ASP A 39 9.59 6.30 0.14
N ALA A 40 9.07 7.25 0.91
CA ALA A 40 7.82 7.08 1.67
C ALA A 40 6.62 6.80 0.76
N TYR A 41 6.47 7.56 -0.34
CA TYR A 41 5.42 7.33 -1.34
C TYR A 41 5.55 5.93 -1.95
N ARG A 42 6.77 5.50 -2.30
CA ARG A 42 7.04 4.15 -2.81
C ARG A 42 6.64 3.09 -1.78
N SER A 43 7.11 3.22 -0.54
CA SER A 43 6.82 2.27 0.54
C SER A 43 5.31 2.14 0.79
N TYR A 44 4.59 3.27 0.79
CA TYR A 44 3.14 3.30 0.92
C TYR A 44 2.43 2.53 -0.21
N MET A 45 2.83 2.73 -1.47
CA MET A 45 2.28 1.98 -2.61
C MET A 45 2.59 0.48 -2.52
N HIS A 46 3.81 0.10 -2.10
CA HIS A 46 4.20 -1.31 -1.89
C HIS A 46 3.39 -1.96 -0.77
N ALA A 47 3.11 -1.23 0.32
CA ALA A 47 2.28 -1.74 1.40
C ALA A 47 0.86 -2.07 0.91
N TYR A 48 0.24 -1.18 0.12
CA TYR A 48 -1.06 -1.45 -0.51
C TYR A 48 -1.00 -2.64 -1.47
N ALA A 49 0.07 -2.74 -2.27
CA ALA A 49 0.26 -3.88 -3.16
C ALA A 49 0.42 -5.22 -2.40
N ALA A 50 1.13 -5.23 -1.26
CA ALA A 50 1.36 -6.42 -0.45
C ALA A 50 0.17 -6.79 0.46
N HIS A 51 -0.75 -5.86 0.73
CA HIS A 51 -1.82 -6.12 1.70
C HIS A 51 -2.85 -7.12 1.17
N SER A 52 -3.18 -8.16 1.95
CA SER A 52 -4.12 -9.21 1.53
C SER A 52 -5.59 -8.78 1.43
N HIS A 53 -6.01 -7.71 2.10
CA HIS A 53 -7.42 -7.27 2.15
C HIS A 53 -7.70 -6.22 1.07
N LYS A 54 -7.83 -6.69 -0.18
CA LYS A 54 -8.01 -5.83 -1.35
C LYS A 54 -9.34 -5.08 -1.40
N ASP A 55 -10.29 -5.40 -0.54
CA ASP A 55 -11.54 -4.62 -0.45
C ASP A 55 -11.28 -3.21 0.11
N CYS A 56 -10.35 -3.09 1.06
CA CYS A 56 -9.96 -1.80 1.64
C CYS A 56 -8.62 -1.27 1.11
N PHE A 57 -7.67 -2.15 0.78
CA PHE A 57 -6.29 -1.80 0.42
C PHE A 57 -5.98 -2.17 -1.04
N ASP A 58 -6.71 -1.55 -1.97
CA ASP A 58 -6.51 -1.73 -3.41
C ASP A 58 -5.70 -0.58 -4.01
N VAL A 59 -4.55 -0.90 -4.61
CA VAL A 59 -3.71 0.09 -5.30
C VAL A 59 -4.36 0.61 -6.59
N HIS A 60 -5.25 -0.17 -7.20
CA HIS A 60 -5.93 0.22 -8.44
C HIS A 60 -7.08 1.21 -8.19
N LYS A 61 -7.58 1.29 -6.96
CA LYS A 61 -8.64 2.23 -6.55
C LYS A 61 -8.10 3.50 -5.90
N LEU A 62 -6.78 3.60 -5.72
CA LEU A 62 -6.14 4.77 -5.11
C LEU A 62 -6.09 5.94 -6.11
N ASP A 63 -6.48 7.12 -5.65
CA ASP A 63 -6.25 8.38 -6.36
C ASP A 63 -4.78 8.79 -6.20
N LEU A 64 -3.96 8.43 -7.19
CA LEU A 64 -2.52 8.69 -7.14
C LEU A 64 -2.18 10.19 -7.07
N ALA A 65 -3.04 11.07 -7.58
CA ALA A 65 -2.81 12.51 -7.54
C ALA A 65 -3.01 13.06 -6.13
N GLN A 66 -4.06 12.64 -5.43
CA GLN A 66 -4.29 13.05 -4.03
C GLN A 66 -3.28 12.42 -3.07
N VAL A 67 -2.89 11.18 -3.31
CA VAL A 67 -1.81 10.55 -2.53
C VAL A 67 -0.51 11.33 -2.75
N ALA A 68 -0.14 11.66 -3.98
CA ALA A 68 1.04 12.46 -4.27
C ALA A 68 1.06 13.80 -3.53
N LYS A 69 -0.07 14.52 -3.52
CA LYS A 69 -0.23 15.79 -2.79
C LYS A 69 0.02 15.63 -1.29
N SER A 70 -0.39 14.50 -0.70
CA SER A 70 -0.19 14.19 0.72
C SER A 70 1.28 13.97 1.09
N PHE A 71 2.12 13.56 0.13
CA PHE A 71 3.57 13.46 0.28
C PHE A 71 4.31 14.75 -0.16
N GLY A 72 3.57 15.80 -0.53
CA GLY A 72 4.10 17.09 -0.96
C GLY A 72 4.58 17.12 -2.41
N PHE A 73 4.07 16.22 -3.26
CA PHE A 73 4.35 16.24 -4.71
C PHE A 73 3.19 16.87 -5.48
N ALA A 74 3.52 17.79 -6.40
CA ALA A 74 2.54 18.37 -7.31
C ALA A 74 2.02 17.36 -8.35
N ALA A 75 2.82 16.34 -8.68
CA ALA A 75 2.47 15.27 -9.61
C ALA A 75 2.92 13.91 -9.07
N PRO A 76 2.20 12.81 -9.37
CA PRO A 76 2.54 11.49 -8.87
C PRO A 76 3.91 11.02 -9.40
N PRO A 77 4.88 10.74 -8.51
CA PRO A 77 6.16 10.20 -8.93
C PRO A 77 5.98 8.77 -9.45
N LYS A 78 6.75 8.41 -10.48
CA LYS A 78 6.75 7.05 -11.03
C LYS A 78 7.28 6.07 -9.99
N VAL A 79 6.52 5.02 -9.73
CA VAL A 79 6.90 3.90 -8.85
C VAL A 79 6.71 2.60 -9.60
N GLU A 80 7.73 1.76 -9.58
CA GLU A 80 7.63 0.39 -10.09
C GLU A 80 7.04 -0.52 -9.00
N LEU A 81 5.89 -1.10 -9.32
CA LEU A 81 5.19 -2.05 -8.47
C LEU A 81 5.33 -3.44 -9.07
N ASN A 82 6.06 -4.32 -8.37
CA ASN A 82 6.12 -5.74 -8.70
C ASN A 82 4.88 -6.44 -8.13
N LEU A 83 3.73 -6.21 -8.76
CA LEU A 83 2.48 -6.91 -8.41
C LEU A 83 2.57 -8.36 -8.90
N LYS A 84 3.11 -9.24 -8.05
CA LYS A 84 2.92 -10.68 -8.25
C LYS A 84 1.43 -10.96 -8.09
N HIS A 85 0.72 -11.07 -9.21
CA HIS A 85 -0.60 -11.69 -9.24
C HIS A 85 -0.41 -13.14 -8.76
N THR A 86 -0.62 -13.39 -7.46
CA THR A 86 -1.00 -14.72 -7.00
C THR A 86 -2.50 -14.82 -7.29
N PRO A 87 -2.93 -15.46 -8.40
CA PRO A 87 -4.32 -15.83 -8.51
C PRO A 87 -4.63 -16.67 -7.27
N ARG A 88 -5.56 -16.18 -6.44
CA ARG A 88 -6.07 -16.92 -5.29
C ARG A 88 -6.85 -18.11 -5.84
N ASN A 89 -6.13 -19.18 -6.16
CA ASN A 89 -6.72 -20.42 -6.64
C ASN A 89 -7.57 -21.00 -5.51
N LYS A 90 -8.90 -20.82 -5.61
CA LYS A 90 -9.88 -21.56 -4.82
C LYS A 90 -9.91 -23.01 -5.33
N LYS A 91 -8.95 -23.84 -4.90
CA LYS A 91 -9.00 -25.31 -4.93
C LYS A 91 -8.10 -25.76 -3.79
N GLY A 92 -8.49 -26.55 -2.80
CA GLY A 92 -9.63 -27.40 -2.53
C GLY A 92 -9.13 -28.30 -1.40
N THR A 93 -9.92 -28.48 -0.36
CA THR A 93 -9.68 -29.46 0.71
C THR A 93 -9.33 -30.82 0.11
N LYS A 94 -8.19 -31.41 0.50
CA LYS A 94 -7.97 -32.86 0.67
C LYS A 94 -6.59 -33.10 1.27
N GLY A 95 -6.58 -33.57 2.52
CA GLY A 95 -5.38 -34.19 3.09
C GLY A 95 -5.06 -35.50 2.38
N VAL A 96 -3.78 -35.88 2.35
CA VAL A 96 -3.35 -37.28 2.36
C VAL A 96 -1.97 -37.34 3.04
N LYS A 97 -1.91 -38.24 4.00
CA LYS A 97 -0.77 -38.70 4.78
C LYS A 97 -0.16 -39.91 4.04
N GLY A 98 1.16 -39.98 3.94
CA GLY A 98 1.92 -41.18 3.55
C GLY A 98 3.08 -40.83 2.62
N LYS A 99 4.23 -41.52 2.63
CA LYS A 99 4.83 -42.58 3.45
C LYS A 99 6.30 -42.63 3.00
N ILE A 100 7.17 -43.02 3.93
CA ILE A 100 8.60 -43.35 3.78
C ILE A 100 8.92 -44.42 2.70
N GLY A 101 10.12 -44.35 2.11
CA GLY A 101 10.80 -45.38 1.31
C GLY A 101 12.02 -44.76 0.61
N ALA A 102 13.25 -44.85 1.12
CA ALA A 102 14.19 -45.96 1.05
C ALA A 102 14.64 -46.29 -0.39
N GLU A 103 15.82 -45.81 -0.77
CA GLU A 103 16.54 -46.22 -1.97
C GLU A 103 17.98 -46.64 -1.62
N THR A 104 18.24 -47.93 -1.77
CA THR A 104 19.52 -48.62 -1.67
C THR A 104 20.06 -48.91 -3.07
N THR A 105 21.34 -48.61 -3.28
CA THR A 105 22.36 -49.36 -4.04
C THR A 105 22.17 -49.63 -5.54
N GLY A 106 23.18 -49.25 -6.33
CA GLY A 106 23.75 -50.09 -7.38
C GLY A 106 24.01 -49.41 -8.73
N HIS A 107 25.27 -49.03 -8.99
CA HIS A 107 26.16 -49.65 -9.98
C HIS A 107 27.61 -49.23 -9.68
#